data_AF-A0A535K3W5-F1
#
_entry.id   AF-A0A535K3W5-F1
#
_cell.length_a   1.000
_cell.length_b   1.000
_cell.length_c   1.000
_cell.angle_alpha   90.00
_cell.angle_beta   90.00
_cell.angle_gamma   90.00
#
_symmetry.space_group_name_H-M   'P 1'
#
loop_
_entity.id
_entity.type
_entity.pdbx_description
1 polymer ?
#
loop_
_entity_poly.entity_id
_entity_poly.type
_entity_poly.pdbx_seq_one_letter_code
_entity_poly.pdbx_strand_id
1 'polypeptide(L)' 'MGRKKKIGFADLQATHAELEGGEVRCPECKRKLSEADGLRFVRGFGQAEPSLAALNCPRCRTMISIRIIATT' A
#
# COMPACT_ATOMS: atom_id res chain seq x y z
N MET A 1 -6.44 -30.52 -2.93
CA MET A 1 -5.86 -29.48 -3.81
C MET A 1 -5.68 -28.20 -3.03
N GLY A 2 -4.43 -27.81 -2.73
CA GLY A 2 -4.16 -26.51 -2.10
C GLY A 2 -4.55 -25.39 -3.05
N ARG A 3 -5.63 -24.67 -2.75
CA ARG A 3 -6.09 -23.51 -3.51
C ARG A 3 -4.92 -22.51 -3.55
N LYS A 4 -4.19 -22.42 -4.67
CA LYS A 4 -3.13 -21.41 -4.85
C LYS A 4 -3.78 -20.07 -4.54
N LYS A 5 -3.40 -19.44 -3.41
CA LYS A 5 -3.81 -18.07 -3.07
C LYS A 5 -3.39 -17.23 -4.26
N LYS A 6 -4.35 -16.79 -5.07
CA LYS A 6 -4.08 -15.79 -6.11
C LYS A 6 -3.56 -14.59 -5.35
N ILE A 7 -2.28 -14.29 -5.53
CA ILE A 7 -1.70 -13.05 -5.02
C ILE A 7 -2.31 -11.97 -5.91
N GLY A 8 -3.39 -11.35 -5.43
CA GLY A 8 -4.01 -10.24 -6.10
C GLY A 8 -3.05 -9.06 -6.14
N PHE A 9 -3.15 -8.26 -7.19
CA PHE A 9 -2.46 -6.98 -7.29
C PHE A 9 -3.50 -5.88 -7.12
N ALA A 10 -3.25 -4.93 -6.23
CA ALA A 10 -4.10 -3.76 -6.03
C ALA A 10 -3.27 -2.50 -6.23
N ASP A 11 -3.81 -1.55 -6.98
CA ASP A 11 -3.28 -0.19 -7.10
C ASP A 11 -4.27 0.73 -6.36
N LEU A 12 -3.75 1.50 -5.41
CA LEU A 12 -4.49 2.48 -4.63
C LEU A 12 -3.84 3.83 -4.82
N GLN A 13 -4.62 4.89 -4.69
CA GLN A 13 -4.13 6.25 -4.57
C GLN A 13 -4.50 6.74 -3.18
N ALA A 14 -3.52 7.26 -2.46
CA ALA A 14 -3.71 7.81 -1.13
C ALA A 14 -2.71 8.94 -0.89
N THR A 15 -2.99 9.77 0.09
CA THR A 15 -2.08 10.82 0.54
C THR A 15 -1.15 10.29 1.64
N HIS A 16 -0.06 11.01 1.94
CA HIS A 16 0.83 10.65 3.06
C HIS A 16 0.06 10.67 4.40
N ALA A 17 -0.82 11.65 4.57
CA ALA A 17 -1.69 11.76 5.75
C ALA A 17 -2.62 10.55 5.93
N GLU A 18 -3.22 10.04 4.86
CA GLU A 18 -4.07 8.84 4.91
C GLU A 18 -3.29 7.56 5.25
N LEU A 19 -2.03 7.48 4.82
CA LEU A 19 -1.12 6.38 5.15
C LEU A 19 -0.72 6.42 6.63
N GLU A 20 -0.30 7.59 7.11
CA GLU A 20 0.04 7.84 8.52
C GLU A 20 -1.19 7.62 9.44
N GLY A 21 -2.37 8.06 9.00
CA GLY A 21 -3.64 7.89 9.72
C GLY A 21 -4.18 6.46 9.72
N GLY A 22 -3.59 5.54 8.95
CA GLY A 22 -4.07 4.16 8.82
C GLY A 22 -5.46 4.06 8.18
N GLU A 23 -5.78 5.00 7.30
CA GLU A 23 -7.05 5.07 6.57
C GLU A 23 -7.07 4.11 5.37
N VAL A 24 -5.89 3.78 4.85
CA VAL A 24 -5.75 2.85 3.72
C VAL A 24 -6.11 1.43 4.15
N ARG A 25 -6.95 0.76 3.34
CA ARG A 25 -7.39 -0.62 3.58
C ARG A 25 -7.07 -1.51 2.41
N CYS A 26 -6.75 -2.77 2.71
CA CYS A 26 -6.60 -3.79 1.69
C CYS A 26 -7.96 -4.06 1.02
N PRO A 27 -8.09 -3.97 -0.31
CA PRO A 27 -9.37 -4.20 -1.00
C PRO A 27 -9.84 -5.66 -0.88
N GLU A 28 -8.90 -6.60 -0.77
CA GLU A 28 -9.21 -8.04 -0.72
C GLU A 28 -9.70 -8.49 0.66
N CYS A 29 -9.02 -8.09 1.73
CA CYS A 29 -9.34 -8.54 3.10
C CYS A 29 -9.92 -7.45 4.00
N LYS A 30 -10.08 -6.23 3.48
CA LYS A 30 -10.58 -5.03 4.19
C LYS A 30 -9.82 -4.66 5.47
N ARG A 31 -8.64 -5.25 5.70
CA ARG A 31 -7.78 -4.94 6.83
C ARG A 31 -7.18 -3.55 6.65
N LYS A 32 -7.10 -2.77 7.73
CA LYS A 32 -6.34 -1.52 7.75
C LYS A 32 -4.86 -1.80 7.51
N LEU A 33 -4.25 -0.96 6.70
CA LEU A 33 -2.83 -0.98 6.39
C LEU A 33 -2.25 0.26 7.05
N SER A 34 -1.15 0.08 7.76
CA SER A 34 -0.42 1.17 8.40
C SER A 34 1.06 1.06 8.03
N GLU A 35 1.82 2.14 8.18
CA GLU A 35 3.28 2.13 7.96
C GLU A 35 4.01 1.02 8.72
N ALA A 36 3.52 0.67 9.90
CA ALA A 36 4.00 -0.45 10.70
C ALA A 36 3.90 -1.83 10.02
N ASP A 37 3.06 -2.01 8.98
CA ASP A 37 2.99 -3.23 8.18
C ASP A 37 4.19 -3.39 7.21
N GLY A 38 5.11 -2.42 7.18
CA GLY A 38 6.33 -2.47 6.37
C GLY A 38 6.13 -1.90 4.97
N LEU A 39 5.45 -0.76 4.88
CA LEU A 39 5.34 0.00 3.63
C LEU A 39 6.73 0.34 3.09
N ARG A 40 7.01 -0.15 1.87
CA ARG A 40 8.21 0.20 1.14
C ARG A 40 7.94 1.44 0.31
N PHE A 41 8.34 2.58 0.84
CA PHE A 41 8.31 3.84 0.14
C PHE A 41 9.44 3.90 -0.90
N VAL A 42 9.05 3.99 -2.16
CA VAL A 42 9.92 4.21 -3.31
C VAL A 42 9.94 5.71 -3.60
N ARG A 43 11.12 6.31 -3.43
CA ARG A 43 11.36 7.71 -3.79
C ARG A 43 11.75 7.80 -5.27
N GLY A 44 11.08 8.68 -6.01
CA GLY A 44 11.53 9.08 -7.33
C GLY A 44 12.87 9.83 -7.24
N PHE A 45 13.76 9.62 -8.20
CA PHE A 45 15.06 10.31 -8.25
C PHE A 45 14.83 11.83 -8.26
N GLY A 46 15.37 12.53 -7.26
CA GLY A 46 15.24 13.99 -7.12
C GLY A 46 13.98 14.49 -6.41
N GLN A 47 13.14 13.61 -5.84
CA GLN A 47 11.98 14.03 -5.04
C GLN A 47 12.27 13.90 -3.54
N ALA A 48 11.85 14.93 -2.78
CA ALA A 48 11.96 14.94 -1.32
C ALA A 48 10.99 13.94 -0.66
N GLU A 49 9.80 13.78 -1.25
CA GLU A 49 8.74 12.90 -0.77
C GLU A 49 8.61 11.63 -1.64
N PRO A 50 8.33 10.47 -1.04
CA PRO A 50 8.08 9.25 -1.80
C PRO A 50 6.78 9.36 -2.59
N SER A 51 6.84 9.15 -3.90
CA SER A 51 5.67 9.19 -4.79
C SER A 51 4.95 7.84 -4.88
N LEU A 52 5.55 6.77 -4.38
CA LEU A 52 4.97 5.43 -4.41
C LEU A 52 5.33 4.66 -3.16
N ALA A 53 4.38 3.93 -2.60
CA ALA A 53 4.58 2.98 -1.52
C ALA A 53 4.07 1.61 -1.94
N ALA A 54 4.80 0.55 -1.62
CA ALA A 54 4.38 -0.81 -1.90
C ALA A 54 4.38 -1.63 -0.61
N LEU A 55 3.37 -2.46 -0.41
CA LEU A 55 3.33 -3.42 0.68
C LEU A 55 2.69 -4.73 0.25
N ASN A 56 3.02 -5.80 0.95
CA ASN A 56 2.30 -7.06 0.83
C ASN A 56 1.41 -7.20 2.06
N CYS A 57 0.11 -7.31 1.86
CA CYS A 57 -0.81 -7.46 2.98
C CYS A 57 -0.47 -8.73 3.78
N PRO A 58 -0.20 -8.68 5.10
CA PRO A 58 0.26 -9.83 5.85
C PRO A 58 -0.77 -10.97 5.95
N ARG A 59 -2.06 -10.68 5.69
CA ARG A 59 -3.16 -11.65 5.81
C ARG A 59 -3.44 -12.39 4.49
N CYS A 60 -3.74 -11.64 3.43
CA CYS A 60 -4.07 -12.20 2.11
C CYS A 60 -2.84 -12.36 1.20
N ARG A 61 -1.70 -11.76 1.55
CA ARG A 61 -0.48 -11.65 0.72
C ARG A 61 -0.68 -10.90 -0.59
N THR A 62 -1.80 -10.20 -0.77
CA THR A 62 -2.06 -9.30 -1.90
C THR A 62 -0.97 -8.24 -1.94
N MET A 63 -0.39 -8.03 -3.13
CA MET A 63 0.56 -6.95 -3.35
C MET A 63 -0.22 -5.67 -3.59
N ILE A 64 0.06 -4.66 -2.79
CA ILE A 64 -0.66 -3.38 -2.79
C ILE A 64 0.37 -2.30 -3.10
N SER A 65 0.16 -1.66 -4.24
CA SER A 65 0.90 -0.49 -4.68
C SER A 65 0.02 0.72 -4.40
N ILE A 66 0.58 1.70 -3.71
CA ILE A 66 -0.10 2.91 -3.28
C ILE A 66 0.66 4.07 -3.89
N ARG A 67 0.03 4.79 -4.81
CA ARG A 67 0.58 6.03 -5.34
C ARG A 67 0.28 7.14 -4.36
N ILE A 68 1.33 7.79 -3.90
CA ILE A 68 1.24 8.90 -2.98
C ILE A 68 0.98 10.15 -3.80
N ILE A 69 -0.24 10.69 -3.69
CA ILE A 69 -0.62 11.93 -4.36
C ILE A 69 -0.43 13.10 -3.39
N ALA A 70 0.12 14.21 -3.89
CA ALA A 70 0.15 15.45 -3.14
C ALA A 70 -1.26 16.04 -3.10
N THR A 71 -1.77 16.34 -1.91
CA THR A 71 -2.94 17.21 -1.76
C THR A 71 -2.54 18.62 -2.17
N THR A 72 -2.92 19.02 -3.39
CA THR A 72 -2.92 20.42 -3.84
C THR A 72 -3.86 21.27 -3.00
#